data_AF-A0A328S7P9-F1
#
_entry.id   AF-A0A328S7P9-F1
#
_cell.length_a   1.000
_cell.length_b   1.000
_cell.length_c   1.000
_cell.angle_alpha   90.00
_cell.angle_beta   90.00
_cell.angle_gamma   90.00
#
_symmetry.space_group_name_H-M   'P 1'
#
loop_
_entity.id
_entity.type
_entity.pdbx_description
1 polymer ?
#
loop_
_entity_poly.entity_id
_entity_poly.type
_entity_poly.pdbx_seq_one_letter_code
_entity_poly.pdbx_strand_id
1 'polypeptide(L)' 'IAQAPHAARGDAFALNPLIKVAFADNNLSFDWANPRECIAKGAIREFMPSGERDLINPAL' A
#
# COMPACT_ATOMS: atom_id res chain seq x y z
N ILE A 1 14.17 6.39 10.08
CA ILE A 1 14.73 6.33 11.45
C ILE A 1 13.73 5.72 12.43
N ALA A 2 12.51 6.25 12.56
CA ALA A 2 11.51 5.77 13.53
C ALA A 2 11.31 4.23 13.56
N GLN A 3 11.18 3.56 12.42
CA GLN A 3 10.99 2.09 12.36
C GLN A 3 12.23 1.28 12.78
N ALA A 4 13.44 1.83 12.65
CA ALA A 4 14.68 1.07 12.77
C ALA A 4 14.89 0.38 14.14
N PRO A 5 14.75 1.06 15.30
CA PRO A 5 14.91 0.41 16.60
C PRO A 5 13.85 -0.66 16.86
N HIS A 6 12.60 -0.43 16.43
CA HIS A 6 11.50 -1.39 16.58
C HIS A 6 11.71 -2.65 15.74
N ALA A 7 12.21 -2.49 14.52
CA ALA A 7 12.60 -3.62 13.69
C ALA A 7 13.73 -4.45 14.32
N ALA A 8 14.76 -3.80 14.88
CA ALA A 8 15.87 -4.49 15.55
C ALA A 8 15.42 -5.26 16.81
N ARG A 9 14.37 -4.77 17.50
CA ARG A 9 13.79 -5.40 18.69
C ARG A 9 12.78 -6.52 18.36
N GLY A 10 12.32 -6.61 17.12
CA GLY A 10 11.19 -7.47 16.75
C GLY A 10 9.84 -6.97 17.29
N ASP A 11 9.71 -5.67 17.56
CA ASP A 11 8.45 -5.08 18.01
C ASP A 11 7.41 -5.14 16.87
N ALA A 12 6.16 -5.48 17.20
CA ALA A 12 5.08 -5.61 16.21
C ALA A 12 4.70 -4.28 15.53
N PHE A 13 4.91 -3.14 16.19
CA PHE A 13 4.57 -1.81 15.69
C PHE A 13 5.55 -0.76 16.23
N ALA A 14 5.62 0.40 15.56
CA ALA A 14 6.53 1.49 15.95
C ALA A 14 5.88 2.58 16.83
N LEU A 15 4.57 2.84 16.68
CA LEU A 15 3.88 3.88 17.45
C LEU A 15 2.45 3.50 17.84
N ASN A 16 1.63 3.04 16.89
CA ASN A 16 0.23 2.71 17.13
C ASN A 16 -0.12 1.32 16.56
N PRO A 17 -0.60 0.38 17.39
CA PRO A 17 -0.97 -0.96 16.95
C PRO A 17 -2.22 -0.98 16.06
N LEU A 18 -3.18 -0.07 16.27
CA LEU A 18 -4.39 0.00 15.45
C LEU A 18 -4.05 0.36 14.00
N ILE A 19 -3.13 1.30 13.79
CA ILE A 19 -2.65 1.66 12.45
C ILE A 19 -1.91 0.48 11.81
N LYS A 20 -1.10 -0.25 12.57
CA LYS A 20 -0.41 -1.44 12.05
C LYS A 20 -1.39 -2.48 11.52
N VAL A 21 -2.44 -2.77 12.29
CA VAL A 21 -3.45 -3.78 11.93
C VAL A 21 -4.34 -3.30 10.78
N ALA A 22 -4.73 -2.02 10.77
CA ALA A 22 -5.62 -1.47 9.74
C ALA A 22 -5.07 -1.61 8.30
N PHE A 23 -3.75 -1.65 8.14
CA PHE A 23 -3.10 -1.81 6.83
C PHE A 23 -2.65 -3.26 6.54
N ALA A 24 -2.91 -4.21 7.44
CA ALA A 24 -2.69 -5.63 7.22
C ALA A 24 -3.90 -6.25 6.50
N ASP A 25 -4.31 -5.66 5.37
CA ASP A 25 -5.49 -6.02 4.59
C ASP A 25 -5.16 -6.12 3.09
N ASN A 26 -5.42 -7.29 2.51
CA ASN A 26 -5.18 -7.58 1.09
C ASN A 26 -6.30 -7.06 0.17
N ASN A 27 -7.39 -6.53 0.72
CA ASN A 27 -8.46 -5.88 -0.06
C ASN A 27 -8.11 -4.44 -0.47
N LEU A 28 -7.00 -3.90 0.04
CA LEU A 28 -6.49 -2.59 -0.37
C LEU A 28 -5.97 -2.65 -1.81
N SER A 29 -6.21 -1.59 -2.59
CA SER A 29 -5.72 -1.49 -3.97
C SER A 29 -4.20 -1.37 -4.09
N PHE A 30 -3.52 -1.05 -2.98
CA PHE A 30 -2.06 -0.93 -2.90
C PHE A 30 -1.49 -1.94 -1.91
N ASP A 31 -0.43 -2.65 -2.30
CA ASP A 31 0.29 -3.59 -1.42
C ASP A 31 1.30 -2.84 -0.53
N TRP A 32 0.92 -2.65 0.73
CA TRP A 32 1.73 -1.99 1.75
C TRP A 32 2.86 -2.86 2.31
N ALA A 33 2.87 -4.17 2.04
CA ALA A 33 4.00 -5.03 2.37
C ALA A 33 5.16 -4.82 1.39
N ASN A 34 4.87 -4.55 0.11
CA ASN A 34 5.88 -4.39 -0.95
C ASN A 34 5.75 -3.03 -1.70
N PRO A 35 5.88 -1.89 -1.01
CA PRO A 35 5.63 -0.57 -1.62
C PRO A 35 6.56 -0.26 -2.81
N ARG A 36 7.81 -0.76 -2.79
CA ARG A 36 8.76 -0.56 -3.90
C ARG A 36 8.34 -1.30 -5.16
N GLU A 37 7.74 -2.48 -5.04
CA GLU A 37 7.23 -3.24 -6.19
C GLU A 37 6.01 -2.57 -6.78
N CYS A 38 5.10 -2.06 -5.96
CA CYS A 38 3.97 -1.26 -6.45
C CYS A 38 4.43 -0.01 -7.19
N ILE A 39 5.44 0.70 -6.68
CA ILE A 39 6.03 1.86 -7.37
C ILE A 39 6.64 1.43 -8.72
N ALA A 40 7.35 0.30 -8.77
CA ALA A 40 7.91 -0.23 -10.01
C ALA A 40 6.81 -0.59 -11.03
N LYS A 41 5.74 -1.26 -10.59
CA LYS A 41 4.55 -1.55 -11.43
C LYS A 41 3.90 -0.27 -11.96
N GLY A 42 3.81 0.77 -11.13
CA GLY A 42 3.35 2.08 -11.56
C GLY A 42 4.24 2.70 -12.63
N ALA A 43 5.58 2.57 -12.49
CA ALA A 43 6.54 3.11 -13.46
C ALA A 43 6.41 2.46 -14.86
N ILE A 44 6.07 1.17 -14.91
CA ILE A 44 5.79 0.45 -16.17
C ILE A 44 4.31 0.48 -16.58
N ARG A 45 3.47 1.25 -15.88
CA ARG A 45 2.03 1.44 -16.16
C ARG A 45 1.18 0.18 -16.02
N GLU A 46 1.58 -0.73 -15.14
CA GLU A 46 0.85 -1.97 -14.84
C GLU A 46 0.06 -1.90 -13.52
N PHE A 47 0.17 -0.80 -12.77
CA PHE A 47 -0.66 -0.60 -11.58
C PHE A 47 -2.07 -0.15 -11.98
N MET A 48 -3.11 -0.86 -11.50
CA MET A 48 -4.51 -0.49 -11.71
C MET A 48 -5.05 0.28 -10.49
N PRO A 49 -5.26 1.60 -10.59
CA PRO A 49 -5.81 2.38 -9.50
C PRO A 49 -7.32 2.16 -9.33
N SER A 50 -7.82 2.42 -8.13
CA SER A 50 -9.26 2.56 -7.90
C SER A 50 -9.72 3.99 -8.19
N GLY A 51 -11.00 4.17 -8.52
CA GLY A 51 -11.61 5.48 -8.68
C GLY A 51 -11.68 6.03 -10.11
N GLU A 52 -11.34 5.21 -11.12
CA GLU A 52 -11.56 5.56 -12.52
C GLU A 52 -13.05 5.81 -12.82
N ARG A 53 -13.32 6.67 -13.81
CA ARG A 53 -14.69 7.07 -14.21
C ARG A 53 -15.12 6.48 -15.55
N ASP A 54 -14.36 5.52 -16.08
CA ASP A 54 -14.60 4.90 -17.38
C ASP A 54 -16.01 4.29 -17.50
N LEU A 55 -16.56 3.79 -16.39
CA LEU A 55 -17.92 3.22 -16.35
C LEU A 55 -19.02 4.22 -16.74
N ILE A 56 -18.84 5.52 -16.43
CA ILE A 56 -19.87 6.56 -16.65
C ILE A 56 -19.54 7.46 -17.84
N ASN A 57 -18.34 7.36 -18.40
CA ASN A 57 -17.93 8.14 -19.55
C ASN A 57 -18.31 7.38 -20.84
N PRO A 58 -18.74 8.08 -21.90
CA PRO A 58 -18.93 7.45 -23.20
C PRO A 58 -17.62 6.84 -23.71
N ALA A 59 -17.71 5.69 -24.39
CA ALA A 59 -16.58 5.16 -25.15
C ALA A 59 -16.24 6.14 -26.29
N LEU A 60 -14.94 6.38 -26.50
CA LEU A 60 -14.40 7.12 -27.64
C LEU A 60 -14.32 6.21 -28.87
#